data_AF-C8X376-F1
#
_entry.id   AF-C8X376-F1
#
_cell.length_a   1.000
_cell.length_b   1.000
_cell.length_c   1.000
_cell.angle_alpha   90.00
_cell.angle_beta   90.00
_cell.angle_gamma   90.00
#
_symmetry.space_group_name_H-M   'P 1'
#
loop_
_entity.id
_entity.type
_entity.pdbx_description
1 polymer ?
#
loop_
_entity_poly.entity_id
_entity_poly.type
_entity_poly.pdbx_seq_one_letter_code
_entity_poly.pdbx_strand_id
1 'polypeptide(L)'
;MIDLHTHTVFSDGELIPAELARRARVAGYRAVAMTDHADASNLQPILDNVGRMVRQFGPHCGIELFFGVELTHVPPALIPDLVAAARDGGAQLVVVHGETLVEPVEEGTNLAAIEAGVDILAHPGLIRDEEARLAAERGVALEITTRKGHSLTNGHVAVQARHHGARLVINNDAHGPSDFVDRDLRRGVALGAGLSQEEYHQVEENSRYLVSRILQAGTR
;
A
#
# COMPACT_ATOMS: atom_id res chain seq x y z
N MET A 1 -13.93 1.75 5.24
CA MET A 1 -12.45 1.82 5.25
C MET A 1 -11.94 1.43 3.88
N ILE A 2 -10.72 1.83 3.55
CA ILE A 2 -10.02 1.51 2.31
C ILE A 2 -8.70 0.85 2.71
N ASP A 3 -8.28 -0.18 1.99
CA ASP A 3 -7.00 -0.84 2.19
C ASP A 3 -6.32 -1.03 0.84
N LEU A 4 -5.14 -0.45 0.66
CA LEU A 4 -4.42 -0.48 -0.62
C LEU A 4 -3.16 -1.34 -0.56
N HIS A 5 -2.97 -2.10 0.53
CA HIS A 5 -1.82 -2.96 0.73
C HIS A 5 -2.25 -4.29 1.36
N THR A 6 -2.47 -5.31 0.51
CA THR A 6 -2.87 -6.66 0.95
C THR A 6 -2.25 -7.74 0.06
N HIS A 7 -2.00 -8.91 0.65
CA HIS A 7 -1.31 -10.03 0.02
C HIS A 7 -2.22 -11.25 -0.12
N THR A 8 -2.00 -12.01 -1.17
CA THR A 8 -2.74 -13.23 -1.51
C THR A 8 -1.78 -14.41 -1.64
N VAL A 9 -2.30 -15.58 -2.00
CA VAL A 9 -1.47 -16.77 -2.31
C VAL A 9 -0.55 -16.60 -3.52
N PHE A 10 -0.56 -15.45 -4.21
CA PHE A 10 0.38 -15.15 -5.29
C PHE A 10 1.73 -14.63 -4.77
N SER A 11 1.82 -14.27 -3.48
CA SER A 11 3.07 -14.17 -2.72
C SER A 11 3.04 -15.11 -1.51
N ASP A 12 3.00 -14.56 -0.30
CA ASP A 12 3.06 -15.21 1.00
C ASP A 12 1.77 -14.99 1.83
N GLY A 13 0.73 -14.40 1.22
CA GLY A 13 -0.59 -14.32 1.79
C GLY A 13 -1.28 -15.70 1.88
N GLU A 14 -2.12 -15.86 2.89
CA GLU A 14 -2.84 -17.10 3.17
C GLU A 14 -4.12 -17.27 2.32
N LEU A 15 -4.59 -16.18 1.70
CA LEU A 15 -5.92 -16.10 1.10
C LEU A 15 -5.86 -16.03 -0.41
N ILE A 16 -6.71 -16.82 -1.08
CA ILE A 16 -6.96 -16.59 -2.50
C ILE A 16 -7.65 -15.22 -2.70
N PRO A 17 -7.45 -14.56 -3.85
CA PRO A 17 -7.99 -13.22 -4.09
C PRO A 17 -9.51 -13.09 -3.83
N ALA A 18 -10.30 -14.09 -4.22
CA ALA A 18 -11.76 -14.07 -4.01
C ALA A 18 -12.16 -14.13 -2.52
N GLU A 19 -11.42 -14.90 -1.72
CA GLU A 19 -11.65 -14.99 -0.27
C GLU A 19 -11.21 -13.71 0.43
N LEU A 20 -10.07 -13.14 0.04
CA LEU A 20 -9.60 -11.83 0.51
C LEU A 20 -10.67 -10.76 0.31
N ALA A 21 -11.20 -10.62 -0.91
CA ALA A 21 -12.27 -9.67 -1.22
C ALA A 21 -13.50 -9.86 -0.33
N ARG A 22 -13.93 -11.11 -0.12
CA ARG A 22 -15.08 -11.43 0.73
C ARG A 22 -14.84 -11.04 2.19
N ARG A 23 -13.67 -11.37 2.74
CA ARG A 23 -13.31 -11.07 4.14
C ARG A 23 -13.17 -9.56 4.38
N ALA A 24 -12.49 -8.86 3.49
CA ALA A 24 -12.39 -7.40 3.52
C ALA A 24 -13.79 -6.74 3.54
N ARG A 25 -14.71 -7.20 2.67
CA ARG A 25 -16.08 -6.69 2.64
C ARG A 25 -16.84 -6.93 3.95
N VAL A 26 -16.67 -8.10 4.58
CA VAL A 26 -17.27 -8.44 5.87
C VAL A 26 -16.69 -7.59 7.00
N ALA A 27 -15.38 -7.33 6.98
CA ALA A 27 -14.69 -6.46 7.94
C ALA A 27 -15.05 -4.96 7.78
N GLY A 28 -15.82 -4.60 6.76
CA GLY A 28 -16.34 -3.22 6.58
C GLY A 28 -15.53 -2.35 5.63
N TYR A 29 -14.59 -2.93 4.89
CA TYR A 29 -13.90 -2.24 3.80
C TYR A 29 -14.85 -1.99 2.62
N ARG A 30 -14.55 -0.92 1.87
CA ARG A 30 -15.32 -0.46 0.70
C ARG A 30 -14.48 -0.48 -0.58
N ALA A 31 -13.17 -0.44 -0.45
CA ALA A 31 -12.21 -0.68 -1.50
C ALA A 31 -11.05 -1.50 -0.91
N VAL A 32 -10.53 -2.45 -1.70
CA VAL A 32 -9.28 -3.15 -1.39
C VAL A 32 -8.41 -3.29 -2.64
N ALA A 33 -7.09 -3.13 -2.50
CA ALA A 33 -6.11 -3.48 -3.53
C ALA A 33 -5.32 -4.73 -3.13
N MET A 34 -5.16 -5.64 -4.08
CA MET A 34 -4.28 -6.81 -3.97
C MET A 34 -2.93 -6.44 -4.58
N THR A 35 -1.90 -6.43 -3.76
CA THR A 35 -0.56 -5.92 -4.05
C THR A 35 0.48 -6.90 -3.55
N ASP A 36 0.38 -8.15 -4.01
CA ASP A 36 1.30 -9.23 -3.65
C ASP A 36 2.76 -8.80 -3.84
N HIS A 37 3.65 -9.34 -2.99
CA HIS A 37 5.09 -9.18 -3.14
C HIS A 37 5.57 -9.63 -4.53
N ALA A 38 6.29 -8.75 -5.20
CA ALA A 38 6.78 -8.95 -6.54
C ALA A 38 8.25 -8.57 -6.71
N ASP A 39 8.92 -9.34 -7.56
CA ASP A 39 10.21 -9.01 -8.17
C ASP A 39 10.16 -9.38 -9.66
N ALA A 40 11.29 -9.35 -10.34
CA ALA A 40 11.38 -9.65 -11.77
C ALA A 40 10.88 -11.07 -12.15
N SER A 41 10.82 -12.01 -11.20
CA SER A 41 10.47 -13.42 -11.44
C SER A 41 8.96 -13.66 -11.53
N ASN A 42 8.15 -12.91 -10.78
CA ASN A 42 6.73 -13.17 -10.59
C ASN A 42 5.81 -11.99 -10.93
N LEU A 43 6.36 -10.80 -11.26
CA LEU A 43 5.62 -9.58 -11.60
C LEU A 43 4.47 -9.84 -12.59
N GLN A 44 4.77 -10.36 -13.78
CA GLN A 44 3.76 -10.55 -14.83
C GLN A 44 2.70 -11.60 -14.45
N PRO A 45 3.06 -12.79 -13.93
CA PRO A 45 2.07 -13.74 -13.43
C PRO A 45 1.12 -13.17 -12.38
N ILE A 46 1.59 -12.32 -11.44
CA ILE A 46 0.73 -11.67 -10.45
C ILE A 46 -0.29 -10.78 -11.15
N LEU A 47 0.17 -9.85 -11.99
CA LEU A 47 -0.69 -8.87 -12.67
C LEU A 47 -1.74 -9.55 -13.56
N ASP A 48 -1.34 -10.59 -14.30
CA ASP A 48 -2.24 -11.32 -15.19
C ASP A 48 -3.34 -12.06 -14.42
N ASN A 49 -2.97 -12.76 -13.35
CA ASN A 49 -3.89 -13.62 -12.61
C ASN A 49 -4.80 -12.82 -11.68
N VAL A 50 -4.23 -11.92 -10.88
CA VAL A 50 -5.00 -11.08 -9.95
C VAL A 50 -5.85 -10.08 -10.73
N GLY A 51 -5.30 -9.45 -11.77
CA GLY A 51 -6.04 -8.51 -12.61
C GLY A 51 -7.23 -9.17 -13.33
N ARG A 52 -7.07 -10.41 -13.81
CA ARG A 52 -8.19 -11.18 -14.37
C ARG A 52 -9.29 -11.42 -13.33
N MET A 53 -8.91 -11.83 -12.12
CA MET A 53 -9.85 -12.06 -11.02
C MET A 53 -10.60 -10.77 -10.69
N VAL A 54 -9.89 -9.66 -10.46
CA VAL A 54 -10.49 -8.35 -10.15
C VAL A 54 -11.50 -7.92 -11.21
N ARG A 55 -11.16 -8.02 -12.50
CA ARG A 55 -12.08 -7.65 -13.60
C ARG A 55 -13.33 -8.53 -13.64
N GLN A 56 -13.19 -9.83 -13.40
CA GLN A 56 -14.31 -10.77 -13.46
C GLN A 56 -15.21 -10.70 -12.22
N PHE A 57 -14.65 -10.47 -11.04
CA PHE A 57 -15.36 -10.54 -9.76
C PHE A 57 -15.82 -9.17 -9.24
N GLY A 58 -15.13 -8.09 -9.59
CA GLY A 58 -15.41 -6.72 -9.12
C GLY A 58 -16.90 -6.34 -9.13
N PRO A 59 -17.63 -6.50 -10.26
CA PRO A 59 -19.06 -6.19 -10.35
C PRO A 59 -19.97 -6.99 -9.40
N HIS A 60 -19.47 -8.07 -8.79
CA HIS A 60 -20.24 -9.02 -8.01
C HIS A 60 -19.89 -9.04 -6.51
N CYS A 61 -18.77 -8.43 -6.11
CA CYS A 61 -18.28 -8.52 -4.72
C CYS A 61 -18.89 -7.48 -3.77
N GLY A 62 -19.52 -6.42 -4.29
CA GLY A 62 -20.09 -5.34 -3.46
C GLY A 62 -19.05 -4.56 -2.65
N ILE A 63 -17.81 -4.57 -3.14
CA ILE A 63 -16.62 -3.84 -2.70
C ILE A 63 -15.83 -3.49 -3.97
N GLU A 64 -15.21 -2.32 -4.02
CA GLU A 64 -14.30 -1.97 -5.11
C GLU A 64 -13.01 -2.80 -4.99
N LEU A 65 -12.59 -3.41 -6.09
CA LEU A 65 -11.40 -4.27 -6.13
C LEU A 65 -10.38 -3.65 -7.07
N PHE A 66 -9.13 -3.59 -6.62
CA PHE A 66 -7.99 -3.12 -7.38
C PHE A 66 -6.87 -4.15 -7.35
N PHE A 67 -5.95 -4.07 -8.31
CA PHE A 67 -4.76 -4.90 -8.35
C PHE A 67 -3.52 -4.09 -8.71
N GLY A 68 -2.40 -4.53 -8.18
CA GLY A 68 -1.09 -3.95 -8.37
C GLY A 68 -0.04 -4.94 -7.87
N VAL A 69 1.08 -4.40 -7.42
CA VAL A 69 2.15 -5.17 -6.79
C VAL A 69 2.79 -4.34 -5.67
N GLU A 70 3.36 -5.02 -4.69
CA GLU A 70 4.39 -4.46 -3.84
C GLU A 70 5.75 -4.95 -4.33
N LEU A 71 6.63 -4.05 -4.76
CA LEU A 71 8.01 -4.42 -5.07
C LEU A 71 8.78 -4.63 -3.78
N THR A 72 9.29 -5.85 -3.59
CA THR A 72 9.83 -6.30 -2.29
C THR A 72 11.23 -6.84 -2.46
N HIS A 73 12.19 -6.37 -1.64
CA HIS A 73 13.61 -6.74 -1.69
C HIS A 73 14.26 -6.61 -3.08
N VAL A 74 13.74 -5.71 -3.91
CA VAL A 74 14.35 -5.33 -5.19
C VAL A 74 15.54 -4.40 -4.91
N PRO A 75 16.73 -4.63 -5.50
CA PRO A 75 17.85 -3.71 -5.38
C PRO A 75 17.44 -2.29 -5.80
N PRO A 76 17.78 -1.21 -5.05
CA PRO A 76 17.30 0.14 -5.31
C PRO A 76 17.51 0.62 -6.75
N ALA A 77 18.63 0.23 -7.38
CA ALA A 77 18.95 0.58 -8.76
C ALA A 77 17.98 0.00 -9.81
N LEU A 78 17.23 -1.06 -9.48
CA LEU A 78 16.27 -1.72 -10.39
C LEU A 78 14.82 -1.31 -10.14
N ILE A 79 14.54 -0.60 -9.05
CA ILE A 79 13.17 -0.17 -8.70
C ILE A 79 12.54 0.65 -9.83
N PRO A 80 13.20 1.66 -10.46
CA PRO A 80 12.58 2.43 -11.53
C PRO A 80 12.10 1.58 -12.72
N ASP A 81 12.90 0.60 -13.13
CA ASP A 81 12.58 -0.28 -14.26
C ASP A 81 11.41 -1.21 -13.92
N LEU A 82 11.36 -1.75 -12.70
CA LEU A 82 10.24 -2.61 -12.28
C LEU A 82 8.95 -1.83 -12.02
N VAL A 83 9.03 -0.58 -11.57
CA VAL A 83 7.86 0.32 -11.50
C VAL A 83 7.28 0.56 -12.89
N ALA A 84 8.14 0.82 -13.89
CA ALA A 84 7.70 0.98 -15.27
C ALA A 84 7.09 -0.33 -15.81
N ALA A 85 7.76 -1.46 -15.61
CA ALA A 85 7.26 -2.77 -16.04
C ALA A 85 5.92 -3.13 -15.39
N ALA A 86 5.72 -2.81 -14.10
CA ALA A 86 4.46 -3.04 -13.41
C ALA A 86 3.32 -2.26 -14.07
N ARG A 87 3.55 -0.97 -14.36
CA ARG A 87 2.56 -0.10 -15.01
C ARG A 87 2.26 -0.54 -16.44
N ASP A 88 3.27 -0.91 -17.22
CA ASP A 88 3.10 -1.46 -18.56
C ASP A 88 2.33 -2.80 -18.54
N GLY A 89 2.54 -3.60 -17.50
CA GLY A 89 1.79 -4.83 -17.21
C GLY A 89 0.36 -4.59 -16.73
N GLY A 90 -0.07 -3.34 -16.59
CA GLY A 90 -1.43 -2.94 -16.22
C GLY A 90 -1.69 -2.82 -14.73
N ALA A 91 -0.66 -2.76 -13.88
CA ALA A 91 -0.82 -2.44 -12.46
C ALA A 91 -1.57 -1.12 -12.30
N GLN A 92 -2.62 -1.13 -11.46
CA GLN A 92 -3.40 0.07 -11.17
C GLN A 92 -2.77 0.92 -10.06
N LEU A 93 -1.90 0.29 -9.27
CA LEU A 93 -1.18 0.84 -8.15
C LEU A 93 0.18 0.12 -8.08
N VAL A 94 1.24 0.86 -7.77
CA VAL A 94 2.54 0.27 -7.42
C VAL A 94 2.91 0.68 -6.00
N VAL A 95 3.16 -0.31 -5.16
CA VAL A 95 3.65 -0.16 -3.78
C VAL A 95 5.11 -0.61 -3.76
N VAL A 96 5.93 -0.05 -2.87
CA VAL A 96 7.27 -0.57 -2.57
C VAL A 96 7.38 -0.82 -1.08
N HIS A 97 7.94 -1.99 -0.75
CA HIS A 97 8.27 -2.39 0.61
C HIS A 97 9.39 -1.48 1.16
N GLY A 98 9.08 -0.59 2.09
CA GLY A 98 10.04 0.37 2.62
C GLY A 98 10.99 -0.21 3.66
N GLU A 99 11.96 0.58 4.09
CA GLU A 99 13.08 0.18 4.98
C GLU A 99 12.66 -0.08 6.44
N THR A 100 11.76 -1.03 6.64
CA THR A 100 11.17 -1.40 7.92
C THR A 100 12.21 -1.93 8.92
N LEU A 101 11.92 -1.87 10.22
CA LEU A 101 12.86 -2.28 11.28
C LEU A 101 12.97 -3.80 11.48
N VAL A 102 12.02 -4.57 10.94
CA VAL A 102 11.87 -5.99 11.26
C VAL A 102 12.35 -6.91 10.15
N GLU A 103 12.81 -6.35 9.02
CA GLU A 103 13.27 -7.08 7.85
C GLU A 103 14.53 -6.44 7.23
N PRO A 104 15.38 -7.21 6.53
CA PRO A 104 16.67 -6.74 6.02
C PRO A 104 16.53 -6.03 4.66
N VAL A 105 15.77 -4.95 4.61
CA VAL A 105 15.57 -4.15 3.39
C VAL A 105 16.83 -3.32 3.10
N GLU A 106 17.24 -3.24 1.83
CA GLU A 106 18.47 -2.54 1.43
C GLU A 106 18.34 -1.01 1.62
N GLU A 107 19.35 -0.37 2.19
CA GLU A 107 19.39 1.09 2.33
C GLU A 107 19.35 1.78 0.95
N GLY A 108 18.53 2.82 0.83
CA GLY A 108 18.28 3.53 -0.42
C GLY A 108 17.01 3.08 -1.13
N THR A 109 16.33 2.03 -0.64
CA THR A 109 15.05 1.56 -1.16
C THR A 109 13.98 2.64 -1.05
N ASN A 110 13.90 3.33 0.10
CA ASN A 110 12.92 4.40 0.31
C ASN A 110 13.09 5.53 -0.72
N LEU A 111 14.32 6.02 -0.88
CA LEU A 111 14.65 7.09 -1.82
C LEU A 111 14.34 6.68 -3.26
N ALA A 112 14.80 5.50 -3.69
CA ALA A 112 14.59 5.00 -5.04
C ALA A 112 13.10 4.80 -5.37
N ALA A 113 12.31 4.31 -4.42
CA ALA A 113 10.86 4.20 -4.57
C ALA A 113 10.19 5.58 -4.79
N ILE A 114 10.59 6.57 -4.00
CA ILE A 114 10.04 7.92 -4.10
C ILE A 114 10.43 8.57 -5.43
N GLU A 115 11.69 8.43 -5.84
CA GLU A 115 12.21 8.95 -7.12
C GLU A 115 11.51 8.31 -8.33
N ALA A 116 11.23 7.01 -8.25
CA ALA A 116 10.48 6.25 -9.25
C ALA A 116 8.99 6.64 -9.33
N GLY A 117 8.48 7.37 -8.33
CA GLY A 117 7.10 7.88 -8.33
C GLY A 117 6.06 6.79 -8.12
N VAL A 118 6.34 5.86 -7.20
CA VAL A 118 5.36 4.85 -6.75
C VAL A 118 4.16 5.51 -6.09
N ASP A 119 3.06 4.78 -5.98
CA ASP A 119 1.83 5.35 -5.42
C ASP A 119 1.88 5.38 -3.89
N ILE A 120 2.45 4.31 -3.28
CA ILE A 120 2.61 4.17 -1.83
C ILE A 120 4.00 3.62 -1.53
N LEU A 121 4.71 4.24 -0.59
CA LEU A 121 5.86 3.65 0.08
C LEU A 121 5.37 2.99 1.39
N ALA A 122 5.35 1.67 1.41
CA ALA A 122 4.84 0.87 2.52
C ALA A 122 5.78 0.92 3.72
N HIS A 123 5.22 1.03 4.92
CA HIS A 123 5.89 1.06 6.22
C HIS A 123 7.40 1.41 6.19
N PRO A 124 7.76 2.68 5.89
CA PRO A 124 9.11 3.07 5.49
C PRO A 124 10.15 3.10 6.62
N GLY A 125 9.85 2.46 7.75
CA GLY A 125 10.73 2.42 8.91
C GLY A 125 11.07 3.82 9.43
N LEU A 126 12.37 4.09 9.56
CA LEU A 126 12.91 5.37 10.00
C LEU A 126 13.21 6.29 8.81
N ILE A 127 12.20 6.57 7.99
CA ILE A 127 12.31 7.46 6.81
C ILE A 127 13.06 8.76 7.14
N ARG A 128 14.00 9.15 6.27
CA ARG A 128 14.82 10.34 6.46
C ARG A 128 14.06 11.62 6.14
N ASP A 129 14.57 12.74 6.63
CA ASP A 129 13.95 14.06 6.46
C ASP A 129 13.83 14.43 4.97
N GLU A 130 14.92 14.22 4.21
CA GLU A 130 14.97 14.47 2.78
C GLU A 130 14.04 13.57 1.96
N GLU A 131 13.82 12.33 2.40
CA GLU A 131 12.91 11.37 1.76
C GLU A 131 11.46 11.77 1.99
N ALA A 132 11.09 12.12 3.21
CA ALA A 132 9.74 12.60 3.52
C ALA A 132 9.40 13.91 2.78
N ARG A 133 10.37 14.82 2.66
CA ARG A 133 10.24 16.03 1.83
C ARG A 133 10.01 15.68 0.36
N LEU A 134 10.84 14.79 -0.20
CA LEU A 134 10.71 14.40 -1.60
C LEU A 134 9.39 13.66 -1.86
N ALA A 135 8.90 12.84 -0.92
CA ALA A 135 7.61 12.18 -1.02
C ALA A 135 6.46 13.20 -1.14
N ALA A 136 6.51 14.29 -0.39
CA ALA A 136 5.56 15.40 -0.50
C ALA A 136 5.63 16.07 -1.89
N GLU A 137 6.83 16.36 -2.38
CA GLU A 137 7.06 17.00 -3.69
C GLU A 137 6.59 16.11 -4.87
N ARG A 138 6.86 14.80 -4.80
CA ARG A 138 6.48 13.80 -5.82
C ARG A 138 5.05 13.30 -5.69
N GLY A 139 4.40 13.58 -4.56
CA GLY A 139 3.06 13.11 -4.27
C GLY A 139 2.98 11.60 -4.04
N VAL A 140 4.06 10.99 -3.53
CA VAL A 140 4.11 9.59 -3.07
C VAL A 140 3.50 9.53 -1.68
N ALA A 141 2.55 8.60 -1.45
CA ALA A 141 1.96 8.45 -0.13
C ALA A 141 2.87 7.62 0.79
N LEU A 142 2.96 8.00 2.06
CA LEU A 142 3.66 7.25 3.10
C LEU A 142 2.65 6.46 3.93
N GLU A 143 2.96 5.20 4.20
CA GLU A 143 2.04 4.32 4.92
C GLU A 143 2.22 4.35 6.44
N ILE A 144 1.09 4.48 7.14
CA ILE A 144 0.91 4.05 8.52
C ILE A 144 0.28 2.65 8.47
N THR A 145 0.96 1.63 8.97
CA THR A 145 0.47 0.26 8.86
C THR A 145 -0.15 -0.24 10.16
N THR A 146 -1.17 -1.11 10.07
CA THR A 146 -1.66 -1.88 11.24
C THR A 146 -0.87 -3.16 11.46
N ARG A 147 0.07 -3.51 10.57
CA ARG A 147 0.84 -4.75 10.64
C ARG A 147 1.80 -4.75 11.81
N LYS A 148 1.72 -5.80 12.62
CA LYS A 148 2.61 -6.03 13.77
C LYS A 148 4.07 -6.04 13.30
N GLY A 149 4.93 -5.31 14.02
CA GLY A 149 6.35 -5.21 13.68
C GLY A 149 6.61 -4.00 12.80
N HIS A 150 6.03 -3.95 11.60
CA HIS A 150 6.16 -2.79 10.72
C HIS A 150 5.56 -1.51 11.33
N SER A 151 4.52 -1.63 12.16
CA SER A 151 3.88 -0.51 12.84
C SER A 151 4.75 0.19 13.90
N LEU A 152 5.92 -0.37 14.25
CA LEU A 152 6.78 0.15 15.33
C LEU A 152 7.26 1.59 15.06
N THR A 153 7.39 1.99 13.80
CA THR A 153 7.86 3.33 13.41
C THR A 153 6.75 4.27 12.97
N ASN A 154 5.47 3.87 13.07
CA ASN A 154 4.34 4.71 12.66
C ASN A 154 4.40 6.13 13.23
N GLY A 155 4.82 6.28 14.49
CA GLY A 155 4.99 7.60 15.11
C GLY A 155 6.04 8.48 14.44
N HIS A 156 7.17 7.89 14.03
CA HIS A 156 8.21 8.59 13.28
C HIS A 156 7.70 9.01 11.90
N VAL A 157 7.06 8.09 11.18
CA VAL A 157 6.45 8.37 9.86
C VAL A 157 5.42 9.50 9.95
N ALA A 158 4.57 9.49 10.98
CA ALA A 158 3.57 10.54 11.21
C ALA A 158 4.22 11.92 11.47
N VAL A 159 5.29 11.96 12.26
CA VAL A 159 6.04 13.21 12.53
C VAL A 159 6.69 13.75 11.26
N GLN A 160 7.37 12.89 10.49
CA GLN A 160 8.04 13.28 9.26
C GLN A 160 7.05 13.76 8.20
N ALA A 161 5.95 13.03 8.00
CA ALA A 161 4.92 13.42 7.06
C ALA A 161 4.25 14.75 7.43
N ARG A 162 3.97 14.98 8.73
CA ARG A 162 3.43 16.25 9.22
C ARG A 162 4.40 17.42 8.97
N HIS A 163 5.69 17.22 9.23
CA HIS A 163 6.71 18.26 9.03
C HIS A 163 6.72 18.73 7.57
N HIS A 164 6.74 17.79 6.63
CA HIS A 164 6.93 18.08 5.21
C HIS A 164 5.64 18.20 4.40
N GLY A 165 4.49 17.90 5.00
CA GLY A 165 3.20 17.86 4.31
C GLY A 165 3.06 16.65 3.37
N ALA A 166 3.77 15.56 3.62
CA ALA A 166 3.63 14.33 2.85
C ALA A 166 2.27 13.68 3.12
N ARG A 167 1.66 13.08 2.07
CA ARG A 167 0.37 12.40 2.23
C ARG A 167 0.57 11.10 3.00
N LEU A 168 -0.24 10.89 4.02
CA LEU A 168 -0.35 9.62 4.73
C LEU A 168 -1.53 8.79 4.22
N VAL A 169 -1.37 7.48 4.24
CA VAL A 169 -2.43 6.47 4.09
C VAL A 169 -2.35 5.47 5.25
N ILE A 170 -3.45 4.78 5.55
CA ILE A 170 -3.43 3.64 6.48
C ILE A 170 -3.82 2.38 5.73
N ASN A 171 -2.98 1.36 5.80
CA ASN A 171 -3.26 0.04 5.25
C ASN A 171 -2.94 -1.04 6.28
N ASN A 172 -3.38 -2.25 6.01
CA ASN A 172 -3.18 -3.33 6.96
C ASN A 172 -1.91 -4.13 6.70
N ASP A 173 -1.43 -4.15 5.44
CA ASP A 173 -0.42 -5.10 4.98
C ASP A 173 -0.85 -6.55 5.32
N ALA A 174 -2.08 -6.86 4.88
CA ALA A 174 -2.80 -8.05 5.30
C ALA A 174 -2.30 -9.31 4.60
N HIS A 175 -1.82 -10.28 5.39
CA HIS A 175 -1.36 -11.59 4.90
C HIS A 175 -2.36 -12.68 5.23
N GLY A 176 -3.11 -12.55 6.34
CA GLY A 176 -4.09 -13.54 6.78
C GLY A 176 -5.40 -12.90 7.26
N PRO A 177 -6.42 -13.73 7.57
CA PRO A 177 -7.71 -13.25 8.05
C PRO A 177 -7.66 -12.32 9.26
N SER A 178 -6.69 -12.51 10.15
CA SER A 178 -6.56 -11.73 11.39
C SER A 178 -6.03 -10.32 11.18
N ASP A 179 -5.49 -10.02 10.00
CA ASP A 179 -4.93 -8.69 9.71
C ASP A 179 -6.01 -7.68 9.28
N PHE A 180 -7.24 -8.12 8.98
CA PHE A 180 -8.36 -7.22 8.74
C PHE A 180 -8.88 -6.64 10.06
N VAL A 181 -8.67 -5.33 10.24
CA VAL A 181 -9.08 -4.62 11.45
C VAL A 181 -10.44 -3.92 11.27
N ASP A 182 -11.13 -3.68 12.38
CA ASP A 182 -12.31 -2.82 12.38
C ASP A 182 -11.93 -1.33 12.41
N ARG A 183 -12.96 -0.47 12.32
CA ARG A 183 -12.79 0.98 12.29
C ARG A 183 -12.22 1.54 13.58
N ASP A 184 -12.53 0.93 14.71
CA ASP A 184 -12.12 1.44 16.02
C ASP A 184 -10.65 1.13 16.26
N LEU A 185 -10.21 -0.08 15.92
CA LEU A 185 -8.79 -0.45 15.97
C LEU A 185 -7.96 0.36 14.96
N ARG A 186 -8.42 0.50 13.71
CA ARG A 186 -7.74 1.33 12.70
C ARG A 186 -7.56 2.77 13.17
N ARG A 187 -8.60 3.37 13.76
CA ARG A 187 -8.52 4.69 14.38
C ARG A 187 -7.57 4.70 15.57
N GLY A 188 -7.60 3.66 16.41
CA GLY A 188 -6.68 3.50 17.53
C GLY A 188 -5.22 3.48 17.10
N VAL A 189 -4.88 2.77 16.02
CA VAL A 189 -3.53 2.74 15.44
C VAL A 189 -3.10 4.13 14.96
N ALA A 190 -3.98 4.85 14.24
CA ALA A 190 -3.71 6.21 13.77
C ALA A 190 -3.41 7.18 14.93
N LEU A 191 -4.26 7.18 15.97
CA LEU A 191 -4.06 8.02 17.14
C LEU A 191 -2.83 7.58 17.97
N GLY A 192 -2.57 6.27 18.04
CA GLY A 192 -1.39 5.69 18.67
C GLY A 192 -0.09 6.07 17.96
N ALA A 193 -0.14 6.30 16.65
CA ALA A 193 0.95 6.91 15.86
C ALA A 193 1.11 8.42 16.13
N GLY A 194 0.28 9.03 16.97
CA GLY A 194 0.34 10.45 17.28
C GLY A 194 -0.34 11.35 16.26
N LEU A 195 -1.24 10.82 15.42
CA LEU A 195 -2.13 11.63 14.59
C LEU A 195 -3.25 12.24 15.45
N SER A 196 -3.64 13.46 15.13
CA SER A 196 -4.87 14.08 15.62
C SER A 196 -6.10 13.49 14.94
N GLN A 197 -7.30 13.82 15.44
CA GLN A 197 -8.55 13.40 14.78
C GLN A 197 -8.67 13.98 13.36
N GLU A 198 -8.27 15.24 13.17
CA GLU A 198 -8.30 15.90 11.87
C GLU A 198 -7.34 15.22 10.89
N GLU A 199 -6.13 14.90 11.34
CA GLU A 199 -5.15 14.17 10.52
C GLU A 199 -5.65 12.77 10.16
N TYR A 200 -6.26 12.04 11.10
CA TYR A 200 -6.88 10.75 10.80
C TYR A 200 -7.97 10.88 9.71
N HIS A 201 -8.81 11.92 9.77
CA HIS A 201 -9.78 12.18 8.71
C HIS A 201 -9.10 12.48 7.37
N GLN A 202 -8.04 13.28 7.38
CA GLN A 202 -7.25 13.59 6.18
C GLN A 202 -6.59 12.34 5.56
N VAL A 203 -6.08 11.43 6.39
CA VAL A 203 -5.49 10.15 5.93
C VAL A 203 -6.55 9.27 5.24
N GLU A 204 -7.77 9.24 5.76
CA GLU A 204 -8.89 8.55 5.12
C GLU A 204 -9.30 9.23 3.79
N GLU A 205 -9.28 10.57 3.71
CA GLU A 205 -9.50 11.30 2.47
C GLU A 205 -8.39 11.05 1.43
N ASN A 206 -7.13 10.97 1.85
CA ASN A 206 -6.02 10.62 0.97
C ASN A 206 -6.22 9.22 0.35
N SER A 207 -6.72 8.27 1.14
CA SER A 207 -7.04 6.93 0.66
C SER A 207 -8.17 6.96 -0.39
N ARG A 208 -9.21 7.79 -0.18
CA ARG A 208 -10.29 8.02 -1.17
C ARG A 208 -9.76 8.67 -2.44
N TYR A 209 -8.85 9.63 -2.31
CA TYR A 209 -8.22 10.30 -3.43
C TYR A 209 -7.46 9.31 -4.32
N LEU A 210 -6.66 8.41 -3.74
CA LEU A 210 -5.95 7.38 -4.52
C LEU A 210 -6.93 6.46 -5.26
N VAL A 211 -7.98 5.98 -4.59
CA VAL A 211 -9.05 5.19 -5.24
C VAL A 211 -9.69 5.96 -6.39
N SER A 212 -9.99 7.24 -6.20
CA SER A 212 -10.61 8.07 -7.25
C SER A 212 -9.71 8.22 -8.48
N ARG A 213 -8.39 8.34 -8.27
CA ARG A 213 -7.40 8.40 -9.35
C ARG A 213 -7.35 7.11 -10.15
N ILE A 214 -7.36 5.97 -9.47
CA ILE A 214 -7.35 4.65 -10.13
C ILE A 214 -8.60 4.48 -11.01
N LEU A 215 -9.78 4.81 -10.46
CA LEU A 215 -11.05 4.70 -11.19
C LEU A 215 -11.07 5.60 -12.45
N GLN A 216 -10.57 6.84 -12.34
CA GLN A 216 -10.48 7.77 -13.48
C GLN A 216 -9.48 7.34 -14.55
N ALA A 217 -8.41 6.64 -14.17
CA ALA A 217 -7.43 6.11 -15.11
C ALA A 217 -8.01 4.95 -15.93
N GLY A 218 -8.82 4.08 -15.31
CA GLY A 218 -9.45 2.94 -15.97
C GLY A 218 -10.67 3.26 -16.84
N THR A 219 -11.13 4.52 -16.88
CA THR A 219 -12.25 4.96 -17.75
C THR A 219 -11.79 5.52 -19.10
N ARG A 220 -10.47 5.52 -19.38
CA ARG A 220 -9.88 5.96 -20.65
C ARG A 220 -9.43 4.76 -21.47
#